data_AF-A0A536UH27-F1
#
_entry.id   AF-A0A536UH27-F1
#
_cell.length_a   1.000
_cell.length_b   1.000
_cell.length_c   1.000
_cell.angle_alpha   90.00
_cell.angle_beta   90.00
_cell.angle_gamma   90.00
#
_symmetry.space_group_name_H-M   'P 1'
#
loop_
_entity.id
_entity.type
_entity.pdbx_description
1 polymer ?
#
loop_
_entity_poly.entity_id
_entity_poly.type
_entity_poly.pdbx_seq_one_letter_code
_entity_poly.pdbx_strand_id
1 'polypeptide(L)'
;MSFAFHPVELPSGTAALRAEVREFLSAEAAGLPAERRANCWSVFDAAFSRKLAARGWIGMTWPRRDGGGERSALERYVVLEELLAAGAPVGAHWIADRQSGPALLRYGSDAQRER
;
A
#
# COMPACT_ATOMS: atom_id res chain seq x y z
N MET A 1 -18.38 -4.74 -33.59
CA MET A 1 -17.42 -4.07 -32.69
C MET A 1 -16.77 -5.13 -31.83
N SER A 2 -15.44 -5.27 -31.87
CA SER A 2 -14.71 -6.17 -30.97
C SER A 2 -14.20 -5.35 -29.79
N PHE A 3 -14.50 -5.77 -28.56
CA PHE A 3 -13.92 -5.21 -27.34
C PHE A 3 -12.55 -5.86 -27.13
N ALA A 4 -11.48 -5.07 -27.21
CA ALA A 4 -10.13 -5.52 -26.87
C ALA A 4 -9.66 -4.82 -25.60
N PHE A 5 -9.20 -5.60 -24.62
CA PHE A 5 -8.56 -5.07 -23.42
C PHE A 5 -7.05 -5.19 -23.60
N HIS A 6 -6.36 -4.05 -23.62
CA HIS A 6 -4.91 -4.02 -23.68
C HIS A 6 -4.34 -4.10 -22.26
N PRO A 7 -3.29 -4.91 -22.02
CA PRO A 7 -2.55 -4.88 -20.77
C PRO A 7 -2.03 -3.47 -20.50
N VAL A 8 -2.06 -3.06 -19.24
CA VAL A 8 -1.44 -1.80 -18.82
C VAL A 8 0.07 -1.99 -18.79
N GLU A 9 0.81 -1.06 -19.41
CA GLU A 9 2.26 -0.97 -19.25
C GLU A 9 2.59 -0.34 -17.90
N LEU A 10 3.42 -1.03 -17.11
CA LEU A 10 3.88 -0.52 -15.83
C LEU A 10 5.03 0.48 -16.02
N PRO A 11 5.13 1.54 -15.17
CA PRO A 11 6.29 2.43 -15.17
C PRO A 11 7.60 1.66 -15.00
N SER A 12 8.68 2.12 -15.63
CA SER A 12 9.99 1.44 -15.63
C SER A 12 10.56 1.13 -14.24
N GLY A 13 10.30 1.98 -13.25
CA GLY A 13 10.75 1.79 -11.86
C GLY A 13 10.02 0.68 -11.09
N THR A 14 8.93 0.13 -11.62
CA THR A 14 8.09 -0.84 -10.89
C THR A 14 8.77 -2.18 -10.64
N ALA A 15 9.67 -2.61 -11.53
CA ALA A 15 10.42 -3.86 -11.34
C ALA A 15 11.37 -3.77 -10.13
N ALA A 16 12.08 -2.63 -9.98
CA ALA A 16 12.94 -2.37 -8.83
C ALA A 16 12.12 -2.27 -7.53
N LEU A 17 11.03 -1.48 -7.56
CA LEU A 17 10.11 -1.36 -6.42
C LEU A 17 9.57 -2.73 -5.96
N ARG A 18 9.20 -3.60 -6.90
CA ARG A 18 8.74 -4.95 -6.60
C ARG A 18 9.81 -5.77 -5.88
N ALA A 19 11.07 -5.70 -6.34
CA ALA A 19 12.18 -6.39 -5.71
C ALA A 19 12.41 -5.90 -4.28
N GLU A 20 12.39 -4.58 -4.05
CA GLU A 20 12.53 -3.97 -2.72
C GLU A 20 11.42 -4.44 -1.76
N VAL A 21 10.16 -4.49 -2.24
CA VAL A 21 9.02 -4.94 -1.42
C VAL A 21 9.16 -6.42 -1.07
N ARG A 22 9.58 -7.26 -2.02
CA ARG A 22 9.81 -8.69 -1.76
C ARG A 22 10.94 -8.93 -0.76
N GLU A 23 12.04 -8.19 -0.89
CA GLU A 23 13.14 -8.25 0.07
C GLU A 23 12.67 -7.89 1.47
N PHE A 24 11.94 -6.77 1.62
CA PHE A 24 11.35 -6.38 2.89
C PHE A 24 10.42 -7.46 3.47
N LEU A 25 9.54 -8.03 2.64
CA LEU A 25 8.57 -9.03 3.08
C LEU A 25 9.23 -10.36 3.44
N SER A 26 10.36 -10.71 2.83
CA SER A 26 11.11 -11.91 3.18
C SER A 26 11.58 -11.89 4.64
N ALA A 27 11.87 -10.71 5.19
CA ALA A 27 12.25 -10.55 6.59
C ALA A 27 11.04 -10.40 7.52
N GLU A 28 10.00 -9.70 7.09
CA GLU A 28 8.90 -9.25 7.96
C GLU A 28 7.69 -10.19 7.99
N ALA A 29 7.46 -10.97 6.93
CA ALA A 29 6.37 -11.92 6.84
C ALA A 29 6.83 -13.38 7.05
N ALA A 30 8.13 -13.60 7.29
CA ALA A 30 8.68 -14.93 7.57
C ALA A 30 8.02 -15.53 8.81
N GLY A 31 7.55 -16.77 8.68
CA GLY A 31 6.97 -17.52 9.79
C GLY A 31 5.57 -17.10 10.22
N LEU A 32 4.89 -16.20 9.49
CA LEU A 32 3.47 -15.93 9.75
C LEU A 32 2.64 -17.21 9.50
N PRO A 33 1.80 -17.61 10.48
CA PRO A 33 0.89 -18.73 10.30
C PRO A 33 -0.03 -18.56 9.08
N ALA A 34 -0.37 -19.66 8.43
CA ALA A 34 -1.14 -19.66 7.19
C ALA A 34 -2.51 -18.98 7.37
N GLU A 35 -3.16 -19.17 8.51
CA GLU A 35 -4.44 -18.55 8.86
C GLU A 35 -4.35 -17.03 8.97
N ARG A 36 -3.23 -16.49 9.49
CA ARG A 36 -3.00 -15.04 9.54
C ARG A 36 -2.74 -14.47 8.15
N ARG A 37 -1.97 -15.18 7.32
CA ARG A 37 -1.72 -14.79 5.93
C ARG A 37 -3.00 -14.79 5.09
N ALA A 38 -3.86 -15.79 5.27
CA ALA A 38 -5.13 -15.89 4.55
C ALA A 38 -6.13 -14.76 4.91
N ASN A 39 -6.07 -14.24 6.14
CA ASN A 39 -6.91 -13.14 6.60
C ASN A 39 -6.13 -11.81 6.76
N CYS A 40 -5.09 -11.61 5.97
CA CYS A 40 -4.10 -10.55 6.14
C CYS A 40 -4.68 -9.12 6.21
N TRP A 41 -5.81 -8.87 5.53
CA TRP A 41 -6.52 -7.59 5.56
C TRP A 41 -7.18 -7.26 6.90
N SER A 42 -7.42 -8.26 7.77
CA SER A 42 -7.99 -8.08 9.11
C SER A 42 -6.94 -8.23 10.22
N VAL A 43 -5.76 -8.76 9.91
CA VAL A 43 -4.70 -8.95 10.90
C VAL A 43 -4.09 -7.61 11.25
N PHE A 44 -4.33 -7.16 12.47
CA PHE A 44 -3.79 -5.92 12.99
C PHE A 44 -2.34 -6.09 13.45
N ASP A 45 -1.43 -5.29 12.86
CA ASP A 45 -0.04 -5.15 13.30
C ASP A 45 0.44 -3.70 13.10
N ALA A 46 0.45 -2.94 14.19
CA ALA A 46 0.89 -1.55 14.17
C ALA A 46 2.41 -1.41 13.97
N ALA A 47 3.21 -2.38 14.40
CA ALA A 47 4.66 -2.32 14.23
C ALA A 47 5.03 -2.53 12.76
N PHE A 48 4.43 -3.52 12.10
CA PHE A 48 4.56 -3.72 10.66
C PHE A 48 4.12 -2.49 9.86
N SER A 49 2.98 -1.90 10.24
CA SER A 49 2.48 -0.67 9.59
C SER A 49 3.44 0.51 9.74
N ARG A 50 4.09 0.68 10.90
CA ARG A 50 5.14 1.70 11.07
C ARG A 50 6.35 1.44 10.18
N LYS A 51 6.76 0.19 9.99
CA LYS A 51 7.88 -0.17 9.11
C LYS A 51 7.57 0.10 7.62
N LEU A 52 6.33 -0.08 7.20
CA LEU A 52 5.81 0.31 5.89
C LEU A 52 5.78 1.84 5.72
N ALA A 53 5.24 2.56 6.71
CA ALA A 53 5.20 4.03 6.72
C ALA A 53 6.61 4.62 6.59
N ALA A 54 7.60 4.09 7.32
CA ALA A 54 8.99 4.53 7.26
C ALA A 54 9.63 4.38 5.86
N ARG A 55 9.06 3.53 5.00
CA ARG A 55 9.49 3.35 3.59
C ARG A 55 8.69 4.22 2.61
N GLY A 56 7.73 5.01 3.10
CA GLY A 56 6.83 5.79 2.26
C GLY A 56 5.83 4.93 1.49
N TRP A 57 5.54 3.71 1.97
CA TRP A 57 4.62 2.76 1.33
C TRP A 57 3.19 2.83 1.87
N ILE A 58 2.91 3.79 2.75
CA ILE A 58 1.56 4.21 3.17
C ILE A 58 1.38 5.66 2.71
N GLY A 59 0.22 6.00 2.17
CA GLY A 59 -0.06 7.32 1.59
C GLY A 59 0.70 7.56 0.26
N MET A 60 1.08 6.49 -0.44
CA MET A 60 1.95 6.58 -1.63
C MET A 60 1.45 7.58 -2.68
N THR A 61 0.14 7.62 -2.92
CA THR A 61 -0.48 8.48 -3.95
C THR A 61 -0.98 9.81 -3.39
N TRP A 62 -0.79 10.07 -2.09
CA TRP A 62 -1.24 11.31 -1.47
C TRP A 62 -0.30 12.46 -1.84
N PRO A 63 -0.78 13.72 -1.82
CA PRO A 63 0.07 14.88 -2.07
C PRO A 63 1.19 14.99 -1.03
N ARG A 64 2.37 15.47 -1.44
CA ARG A 64 3.53 15.61 -0.54
C ARG A 64 3.28 16.62 0.57
N ARG A 65 2.53 17.68 0.26
CA ARG A 65 2.09 18.69 1.25
C ARG A 65 1.29 18.09 2.40
N ASP A 66 0.66 16.93 2.18
CA ASP A 66 -0.17 16.21 3.15
C ASP A 66 0.58 14.98 3.70
N GLY A 67 1.92 14.94 3.57
CA GLY A 67 2.78 13.84 4.05
C GLY A 67 2.84 12.62 3.13
N GLY A 68 2.27 12.71 1.92
CA GLY A 68 2.23 11.63 0.94
C GLY A 68 3.47 11.48 0.06
N GLY A 69 3.47 10.44 -0.77
CA GLY A 69 4.58 10.12 -1.67
C GLY A 69 4.49 10.75 -3.07
N GLU A 70 3.31 11.20 -3.51
CA GLU A 70 3.01 11.59 -4.90
C GLU A 70 3.44 10.56 -5.96
N ARG A 71 3.49 9.28 -5.57
CA ARG A 71 3.76 8.17 -6.49
C ARG A 71 2.52 7.87 -7.33
N SER A 72 2.74 7.22 -8.46
CA SER A 72 1.66 6.80 -9.36
C SER A 72 0.79 5.71 -8.74
N ALA A 73 -0.46 5.60 -9.22
CA ALA A 73 -1.35 4.52 -8.82
C ALA A 73 -0.80 3.13 -9.20
N LEU A 74 0.00 3.03 -10.27
CA LEU A 74 0.64 1.78 -10.71
C LEU A 74 1.80 1.37 -9.82
N GLU A 75 2.58 2.31 -9.28
CA GLU A 75 3.56 2.00 -8.23
C GLU A 75 2.88 1.53 -6.94
N ARG A 76 1.79 2.20 -6.52
CA ARG A 76 0.99 1.75 -5.37
C ARG A 76 0.40 0.35 -5.61
N TYR A 77 -0.06 0.07 -6.83
CA TYR A 77 -0.55 -1.25 -7.22
C TYR A 77 0.50 -2.33 -6.98
N VAL A 78 1.75 -2.11 -7.39
CA VAL A 78 2.86 -3.06 -7.23
C VAL A 78 3.12 -3.37 -5.76
N VAL A 79 3.17 -2.35 -4.91
CA VAL A 79 3.35 -2.54 -3.45
C VAL A 79 2.19 -3.33 -2.86
N LEU A 80 0.95 -2.98 -3.24
CA LEU A 80 -0.25 -3.65 -2.75
C LEU A 80 -0.30 -5.12 -3.15
N GLU A 81 0.05 -5.42 -4.40
CA GLU A 81 0.07 -6.77 -4.95
C GLU A 81 1.04 -7.67 -4.18
N GLU A 82 2.25 -7.19 -3.90
CA GLU A 82 3.25 -7.97 -3.15
C GLU A 82 2.87 -8.13 -1.68
N LEU A 83 2.31 -7.09 -1.03
CA LEU A 83 1.81 -7.20 0.35
C LEU A 83 0.73 -8.27 0.49
N LEU A 84 -0.22 -8.30 -0.45
CA LEU A 84 -1.29 -9.28 -0.47
C LEU A 84 -0.79 -10.68 -0.84
N ALA A 85 0.12 -10.78 -1.82
CA ALA A 85 0.72 -12.05 -2.22
C ALA A 85 1.48 -12.72 -1.07
N ALA A 86 2.18 -11.94 -0.25
CA ALA A 86 2.85 -12.44 0.95
C ALA A 86 1.89 -12.75 2.12
N GLY A 87 0.68 -12.18 2.10
CA GLY A 87 -0.25 -12.23 3.23
C GLY A 87 0.21 -11.37 4.41
N ALA A 88 0.79 -10.21 4.13
CA ALA A 88 1.37 -9.32 5.13
C ALA A 88 0.28 -8.68 6.04
N PRO A 89 0.53 -8.46 7.35
CA PRO A 89 -0.50 -8.05 8.31
C PRO A 89 -0.87 -6.56 8.17
N VAL A 90 -1.64 -6.23 7.14
CA VAL A 90 -1.95 -4.85 6.73
C VAL A 90 -3.13 -4.21 7.47
N GLY A 91 -3.86 -4.97 8.29
CA GLY A 91 -5.14 -4.53 8.88
C GLY A 91 -5.07 -3.24 9.72
N ALA A 92 -3.89 -2.89 10.25
CA ALA A 92 -3.72 -1.67 11.04
C ALA A 92 -3.67 -0.36 10.22
N HIS A 93 -3.46 -0.42 8.90
CA HIS A 93 -3.44 0.76 8.02
C HIS A 93 -4.30 0.62 6.76
N TRP A 94 -4.72 -0.60 6.40
CA TRP A 94 -5.36 -0.92 5.12
C TRP A 94 -6.53 0.01 4.76
N ILE A 95 -7.47 0.19 5.69
CA ILE A 95 -8.66 1.02 5.47
C ILE A 95 -8.28 2.51 5.39
N ALA A 96 -7.37 2.95 6.27
CA ALA A 96 -6.91 4.33 6.31
C ALA A 96 -6.21 4.72 5.01
N ASP A 97 -5.27 3.91 4.52
CA ASP A 97 -4.52 4.16 3.28
C ASP A 97 -5.44 4.16 2.04
N ARG A 98 -6.30 3.15 1.93
CA ARG A 98 -7.08 2.89 0.72
C ARG A 98 -8.34 3.73 0.62
N GLN A 99 -9.00 4.04 1.74
CA GLN A 99 -10.35 4.60 1.75
C GLN A 99 -10.44 5.90 2.55
N SER A 100 -10.14 5.87 3.84
CA SER A 100 -10.42 7.02 4.72
C SER A 100 -9.52 8.21 4.41
N GLY A 101 -8.23 7.99 4.19
CA GLY A 101 -7.26 9.04 3.87
C GLY A 101 -7.59 9.75 2.56
N PRO A 102 -7.76 9.06 1.42
CA PRO A 102 -8.18 9.70 0.17
C PRO A 102 -9.49 10.48 0.27
N ALA A 103 -10.47 9.97 1.04
CA ALA A 103 -11.72 10.69 1.29
C ALA A 103 -11.50 11.97 2.11
N LEU A 104 -10.70 11.91 3.17
CA LEU A 104 -10.33 13.05 4.01
C LEU A 104 -9.56 14.11 3.21
N LEU A 105 -8.60 13.70 2.38
CA LEU A 105 -7.81 14.60 1.55
C LEU A 105 -8.64 15.30 0.47
N ARG A 106 -9.66 14.61 -0.06
CA ARG A 106 -10.50 15.14 -1.13
C ARG A 106 -11.66 16.01 -0.62
N TYR A 107 -12.26 15.65 0.51
CA TYR A 107 -13.52 16.23 0.98
C TYR A 107 -13.46 16.81 2.39
N GLY A 108 -12.39 16.54 3.14
CA GLY A 108 -12.21 17.10 4.48
C GLY A 108 -11.94 18.60 4.43
N SER A 109 -12.38 19.32 5.45
CA SER A 109 -11.96 20.70 5.68
C SER A 109 -10.46 20.78 6.00
N ASP A 110 -9.88 21.96 5.90
CA ASP A 110 -8.47 22.18 6.24
C ASP A 110 -8.17 21.71 7.67
N ALA A 111 -9.03 22.07 8.62
CA ALA A 111 -8.95 21.63 10.02
C ALA A 111 -9.08 20.11 10.20
N GLN A 112 -9.75 19.39 9.30
CA GLN A 112 -9.84 17.93 9.33
C GLN A 112 -8.60 17.26 8.74
N ARG A 113 -7.91 17.90 7.78
CA ARG A 113 -6.69 17.35 7.16
C ARG A 113 -5.43 17.58 8.01
N GLU A 114 -5.42 18.64 8.83
CA GLU A 114 -4.27 19.02 9.68
C GLU A 114 -4.20 18.27 11.03
N ARG A 115 -5.21 17.45 11.35
CA ARG A 115 -5.38 16.81 12.66
C ARG A 115 -5.01 15.33 12.65
#